data_AF-A0A4R2ZK83-F1
#
_entry.id   AF-A0A4R2ZK83-F1
#
_cell.length_a   1.000
_cell.length_b   1.000
_cell.length_c   1.000
_cell.angle_alpha   90.00
_cell.angle_beta   90.00
_cell.angle_gamma   90.00
#
_symmetry.space_group_name_H-M   'P 1'
#
loop_
_entity.id
_entity.type
_entity.pdbx_description
1 polymer ?
#
loop_
_entity_poly.entity_id
_entity_poly.type
_entity_poly.pdbx_seq_one_letter_code
_entity_poly.pdbx_strand_id
1 'polypeptide(L)' 'MCALYRMEDKDWVSKWAQDAESLINLMPAYQMNPDQMGPIVRNTADGKTQLVHARWGLPSPIFVQKKAAEARAGSLL' A
#
# COMPACT_ATOMS: atom_id res chain seq x y z
N MET A 1 2.14 -16.39 -3.59
CA MET A 1 1.81 -14.97 -3.35
C MET A 1 0.31 -14.88 -3.15
N CYS A 2 -0.18 -14.21 -2.11
CA CYS A 2 -1.62 -13.98 -1.92
C CYS A 2 -2.02 -12.62 -2.52
N ALA A 3 -3.25 -12.53 -3.04
CA ALA A 3 -3.83 -11.31 -3.61
C ALA A 3 -5.06 -10.83 -2.82
N LEU A 4 -5.41 -11.50 -1.71
CA LEU A 4 -6.52 -11.16 -0.83
C LEU A 4 -6.12 -11.44 0.62
N TYR A 5 -6.36 -10.48 1.51
CA TYR A 5 -6.22 -10.68 2.95
C TYR A 5 -7.21 -9.80 3.73
N ARG A 6 -7.37 -10.08 5.03
CA ARG A 6 -8.22 -9.31 5.94
C ARG A 6 -7.44 -8.83 7.15
N MET A 7 -7.83 -7.66 7.68
CA MET A 7 -7.35 -7.11 8.94
C MET A 7 -8.56 -6.72 9.78
N GLU A 8 -8.79 -7.44 10.89
CA GLU A 8 -9.99 -7.30 11.72
C GLU A 8 -9.66 -6.94 13.19
N ASP A 9 -8.37 -6.86 13.55
CA ASP A 9 -7.97 -6.36 14.87
C ASP A 9 -8.30 -4.87 14.93
N LYS A 10 -9.07 -4.47 15.95
CA LYS A 10 -9.53 -3.08 16.13
C LYS A 10 -8.55 -2.24 16.94
N ASP A 11 -7.70 -2.88 17.74
CA ASP A 11 -6.86 -2.22 18.74
C ASP A 11 -5.36 -2.50 18.51
N TRP A 12 -5.00 -2.93 17.30
CA TRP A 12 -3.61 -3.21 16.95
C TRP A 12 -2.71 -1.97 17.05
N VAL A 13 -3.25 -0.76 16.81
CA VAL A 13 -2.48 0.48 16.85
C VAL A 13 -1.92 0.75 18.24
N SER A 14 -2.71 0.53 19.29
CA SER A 14 -2.25 0.75 20.67
C SER A 14 -1.12 -0.21 21.07
N LYS A 15 -1.06 -1.39 20.45
CA LYS A 15 -0.06 -2.43 20.75
C LYS A 15 1.20 -2.34 19.90
N TRP A 16 1.07 -1.89 18.65
CA TRP A 16 2.14 -2.03 17.65
C TRP A 16 2.58 -0.72 16.99
N ALA A 17 1.76 0.32 17.07
CA ALA A 17 1.99 1.59 16.37
C ALA A 17 1.75 2.81 17.26
N GLN A 18 1.87 2.64 18.58
CA GLN A 18 1.59 3.69 19.56
C GLN A 18 2.46 4.93 19.36
N ASP A 19 3.74 4.73 19.02
CA ASP A 19 4.71 5.81 18.80
C ASP A 19 4.69 6.35 17.36
N ALA A 20 3.87 5.77 16.47
CA ALA A 20 3.78 6.20 15.09
C ALA A 20 2.87 7.44 14.99
N GLU A 21 3.31 8.43 14.21
CA GLU A 21 2.47 9.57 13.87
C GLU A 21 1.26 9.09 13.04
N SER A 22 0.06 9.20 13.61
CA SER A 22 -1.19 8.79 12.94
C SER A 22 -1.76 9.92 12.10
N LEU A 23 -1.77 9.71 10.78
CA LEU A 23 -2.21 10.70 9.79
C LEU A 23 -3.47 10.27 9.03
N ILE A 24 -4.19 9.25 9.53
CA ILE A 24 -5.34 8.65 8.85
C ILE A 24 -6.53 8.43 9.75
N ASN A 25 -7.71 8.44 9.14
CA ASN A 25 -8.93 7.92 9.75
C ASN A 25 -8.95 6.39 9.62
N LEU A 26 -8.56 5.68 10.69
CA LEU A 26 -8.48 4.23 10.69
C LEU A 26 -9.88 3.60 10.64
N MET A 27 -10.05 2.61 9.77
CA MET A 27 -11.27 1.81 9.70
C MET A 27 -11.18 0.62 10.67
N PRO A 28 -12.31 0.19 11.25
CA PRO A 28 -12.32 -0.92 12.22
C PRO A 28 -12.05 -2.30 11.60
N ALA A 29 -12.18 -2.44 10.28
CA ALA A 29 -11.90 -3.67 9.56
C ALA A 29 -11.55 -3.38 8.10
N TYR A 30 -10.70 -4.23 7.52
CA TYR A 30 -10.26 -4.16 6.13
C TYR A 30 -10.38 -5.51 5.44
N GLN A 31 -10.90 -5.51 4.22
CA GLN A 31 -10.73 -6.59 3.26
C GLN A 31 -9.96 -6.04 2.07
N MET A 32 -8.72 -6.49 1.91
CA MET A 32 -7.74 -5.90 1.01
C MET A 32 -7.66 -6.69 -0.29
N ASN A 33 -7.96 -6.03 -1.40
CA ASN A 33 -7.70 -6.49 -2.76
C ASN A 33 -6.54 -5.69 -3.37
N PRO A 34 -5.92 -6.16 -4.47
CA PRO A 34 -4.87 -5.42 -5.14
C PRO A 34 -5.39 -4.04 -5.53
N ASP A 35 -4.48 -3.05 -5.54
CA ASP A 35 -4.78 -1.69 -5.94
C ASP A 35 -5.61 -0.86 -4.95
N GLN A 36 -6.03 -1.43 -3.81
CA GLN A 36 -6.80 -0.73 -2.78
C GLN A 36 -5.90 -0.06 -1.73
N MET A 37 -6.44 0.94 -1.04
CA MET A 37 -5.76 1.64 0.07
C MET A 37 -5.84 0.81 1.35
N GLY A 38 -4.67 0.46 1.91
CA GLY A 38 -4.57 -0.30 3.15
C GLY A 38 -3.71 0.41 4.20
N PRO A 39 -3.94 0.17 5.50
CA PRO A 39 -3.13 0.75 6.57
C PRO A 39 -1.75 0.11 6.61
N ILE A 40 -0.71 0.95 6.70
CA ILE A 40 0.67 0.52 6.92
C ILE A 40 1.34 1.41 7.97
N VAL A 41 2.29 0.83 8.70
CA VAL A 41 3.30 1.59 9.46
C VAL A 41 4.56 1.65 8.61
N ARG A 42 5.03 2.85 8.27
CA ARG A 42 6.23 3.05 7.45
C ARG A 42 7.26 3.89 8.18
N ASN A 43 8.52 3.68 7.84
CA ASN A 43 9.61 4.56 8.25
C ASN A 43 9.65 5.81 7.36
N THR A 44 9.96 6.94 7.97
CA THR A 44 10.24 8.20 7.29
C THR A 44 11.75 8.38 7.12
N ALA A 45 12.15 9.26 6.20
CA ALA A 45 13.56 9.61 6.01
C ALA A 45 14.20 10.21 7.27
N ASP A 46 13.38 10.85 8.12
CA ASP A 46 13.80 11.46 9.39
C ASP A 46 13.91 10.44 10.54
N GLY A 47 13.75 9.14 10.27
CA GLY A 47 13.86 8.06 11.26
C GLY A 47 12.64 7.86 12.16
N LYS A 48 11.56 8.63 11.95
CA LYS A 48 10.27 8.44 12.64
C LYS A 48 9.42 7.38 11.95
N THR A 49 8.41 6.87 12.65
CA THR A 49 7.38 5.99 12.10
C THR A 49 6.07 6.77 11.83
N GLN A 50 5.38 6.39 10.76
CA GLN A 50 4.10 6.97 10.38
C GLN A 50 3.07 5.89 10.09
N LEU A 51 1.86 6.08 10.61
CA LEU A 51 0.68 5.28 10.29
C LEU A 51 -0.12 5.99 9.19
N VAL A 52 -0.17 5.38 8.01
CA VAL A 52 -0.81 5.95 6.81
C VAL A 52 -1.57 4.90 6.02
N HIS A 53 -2.42 5.36 5.09
CA HIS A 53 -2.98 4.51 4.04
C HIS A 53 -2.06 4.57 2.82
N ALA A 54 -1.71 3.40 2.28
CA ALA A 54 -0.94 3.27 1.05
C ALA A 54 -1.63 2.31 0.07
N ARG A 55 -1.42 2.54 -1.22
CA ARG A 55 -1.95 1.67 -2.28
C ARG A 55 -1.22 0.34 -2.27
N TRP A 56 -1.96 -0.76 -2.23
CA TRP A 56 -1.38 -2.10 -2.30
C TRP A 56 -1.00 -2.46 -3.74
N GLY A 57 0.21 -2.05 -4.11
CA GLY A 57 0.81 -2.30 -5.41
C GLY A 57 2.12 -1.55 -5.55
N LEU A 58 3.24 -2.26 -5.48
CA LEU A 58 4.56 -1.67 -5.71
C LEU A 58 4.74 -1.35 -7.21
N PRO A 59 5.66 -0.41 -7.55
CA PRO A 59 5.97 -0.13 -8.93
C PRO A 59 6.39 -1.38 -9.71
N SER A 60 5.81 -1.56 -10.90
CA SER A 60 6.23 -2.60 -11.84
C SER A 60 7.69 -2.40 -12.27
N PRO A 61 8.42 -3.49 -12.59
CA PRO A 61 9.75 -3.37 -13.17
C PRO A 61 9.74 -2.54 -14.47
N ILE A 62 10.79 -1.74 -14.67
CA ILE A 62 10.86 -0.75 -15.77
C ILE A 62 10.70 -1.42 -17.14
N PHE A 63 11.28 -2.60 -17.35
CA PHE A 63 11.17 -3.32 -18.62
C PHE A 63 9.74 -3.80 -18.93
N VAL A 64 8.93 -4.12 -17.90
CA VAL A 64 7.52 -4.50 -18.08
C VAL A 64 6.72 -3.30 -18.58
N GLN A 65 6.93 -2.14 -17.96
CA GLN A 65 6.28 -0.89 -18.36
C GLN A 65 6.70 -0.47 -19.78
N LYS A 66 8.00 -0.57 -20.10
CA LYS A 66 8.53 -0.25 -21.43
C LYS A 66 7.92 -1.14 -22.51
N LYS A 67 7.91 -2.46 -22.29
CA LYS A 67 7.32 -3.41 -23.25
C LYS A 67 5.84 -3.12 -23.51
N ALA A 68 5.06 -2.85 -22.46
CA ALA A 68 3.65 -2.50 -22.60
C ALA A 68 3.46 -1.16 -23.34
N ALA A 69 4.32 -0.18 -23.09
CA ALA A 69 4.29 1.11 -23.78
C ALA A 69 4.65 0.99 -25.27
N GLU A 70 5.68 0.22 -25.62
CA GLU A 70 6.08 -0.05 -27.02
C GLU A 70 4.99 -0.82 -27.78
N ALA A 71 4.38 -1.84 -27.16
CA ALA A 71 3.26 -2.56 -27.74
C ALA A 71 2.05 -1.65 -28.02
N ARG A 72 1.74 -0.75 -27.07
CA ARG A 72 0.70 0.26 -27.25
C ARG A 72 1.04 1.24 -28.38
N ALA A 73 2.29 1.69 -28.48
CA ALA A 73 2.72 2.56 -29.58
C ALA A 73 2.59 1.87 -30.95
N GLY A 74 2.96 0.60 -31.03
CA GLY A 74 2.79 -0.21 -32.25
C GLY A 74 1.33 -0.38 -32.69
N SER A 75 0.37 -0.40 -31.75
CA SER A 75 -1.07 -0.47 -32.08
C SER A 75 -1.70 0.85 -32.55
N LEU A 76 -0.96 1.96 -32.49
CA LEU A 76 -1.44 3.31 -32.84
C LEU A 76 -0.96 3.76 -34.23
N LEU A 77 -0.16 2.95 -34.92
CA LEU A 77 0.33 3.13 -36.28
C LEU A 77 -0.43 2.19 -37.24
#